data_AF-A0A100IRG8-F1
#
_entry.id   AF-A0A100IRG8-F1
#
_cell.length_a   1.000
_cell.length_b   1.000
_cell.length_c   1.000
_cell.angle_alpha   90.00
_cell.angle_beta   90.00
_cell.angle_gamma   90.00
#
_symmetry.space_group_name_H-M   'P 1'
#
loop_
_entity.id
_entity.type
_entity.pdbx_description
1 polymer ?
#
loop_
_entity_poly.entity_id
_entity_poly.type
_entity_poly.pdbx_seq_one_letter_code
_entity_poly.pdbx_strand_id
1 'polypeptide(L)'
;MTASSLVALDSLEATILIDNDLDPMSPIPPDTVEVTGLMRTLATSSPHEIHDRGDAHKELQMEDICCSAHGLSILVTATKDNKQHTILFDAGPEGDAWERNVKRLRPDLADVEVVQLSHWHRDHSGGLQRAIEMITDAKKKKAGGKASATVVDLHPDRPDYRGMAIGQNIISLQADPTFEELEAAGGVVQKHADAHTVLDDFFFISGEIPRRTGYEHGLKGGMRYDAEEKDWFSDEGIADERFLMCRLKDKGIVMFTACSHAGVVNCAQHAVDSLDGEVPLHAIVGGFHLATSEASQLESTVRDLKKLDPAEYAGGDGALFGGDED
;
A
#
# COMPACT_ATOMS: atom_id res chain seq x y z
N MET A 1 2.06 9.50 -20.13
CA MET A 1 1.20 10.68 -19.94
C MET A 1 1.81 11.52 -18.83
N THR A 2 1.71 12.85 -18.90
CA THR A 2 2.11 13.73 -17.79
C THR A 2 0.96 13.80 -16.78
N ALA A 3 1.26 13.75 -15.50
CA ALA A 3 0.34 13.97 -14.38
C ALA A 3 -0.04 15.47 -14.22
N SER A 4 -0.03 16.23 -15.32
CA SER A 4 -0.21 17.69 -15.32
C SER A 4 -1.56 18.15 -14.75
N SER A 5 -2.56 17.28 -14.70
CA SER A 5 -3.87 17.55 -14.08
C SER A 5 -3.88 17.39 -12.55
N LEU A 6 -2.87 16.73 -11.95
CA LEU A 6 -2.83 16.39 -10.54
C LEU A 6 -2.93 17.64 -9.66
N VAL A 7 -3.97 17.73 -8.83
CA VAL A 7 -4.24 18.90 -8.01
C VAL A 7 -3.34 18.94 -6.78
N ALA A 8 -2.98 20.15 -6.34
CA ALA A 8 -2.35 20.35 -5.03
C ALA A 8 -3.40 20.21 -3.90
N LEU A 9 -3.17 19.26 -3.01
CA LEU A 9 -4.01 18.93 -1.85
C LEU A 9 -3.68 19.79 -0.64
N ASP A 10 -4.67 20.12 0.17
CA ASP A 10 -4.48 20.88 1.41
C ASP A 10 -3.97 19.99 2.56
N SER A 11 -4.40 18.72 2.62
CA SER A 11 -3.93 17.74 3.59
C SER A 11 -4.03 16.30 3.08
N LEU A 12 -3.27 15.41 3.73
CA LEU A 12 -3.22 13.98 3.47
C LEU A 12 -3.16 13.22 4.80
N GLU A 13 -3.96 12.17 4.92
CA GLU A 13 -3.93 11.21 6.02
C GLU A 13 -3.69 9.81 5.45
N ALA A 14 -2.75 9.07 6.01
CA ALA A 14 -2.47 7.68 5.62
C ALA A 14 -2.56 6.79 6.86
N THR A 15 -3.57 5.91 6.87
CA THR A 15 -3.75 4.90 7.94
C THR A 15 -3.20 3.56 7.46
N ILE A 16 -2.16 3.07 8.10
CA ILE A 16 -1.56 1.77 7.81
C ILE A 16 -2.43 0.66 8.43
N LEU A 17 -3.06 -0.16 7.58
CA LEU A 17 -3.94 -1.25 7.98
C LEU A 17 -3.19 -2.57 8.12
N ILE A 18 -2.20 -2.82 7.27
CA ILE A 18 -1.34 -3.99 7.29
C ILE A 18 0.09 -3.54 7.01
N ASP A 19 1.02 -4.04 7.81
CA ASP A 19 2.46 -3.91 7.63
C ASP A 19 3.18 -5.13 8.24
N ASN A 20 4.43 -5.34 7.85
CA ASN A 20 5.26 -6.47 8.26
C ASN A 20 5.61 -6.44 9.74
N ASP A 21 5.68 -5.23 10.31
CA ASP A 21 6.08 -4.99 11.68
C ASP A 21 5.01 -4.23 12.45
N LEU A 22 4.99 -4.45 13.77
CA LEU A 22 4.16 -3.71 14.69
C LEU A 22 4.95 -3.47 15.97
N ASP A 23 5.22 -2.20 16.27
CA ASP A 23 5.83 -1.79 17.52
C ASP A 23 4.92 -0.77 18.25
N PRO A 24 4.04 -1.23 19.15
CA PRO A 24 3.15 -0.34 19.88
C PRO A 24 3.82 0.28 21.12
N MET A 25 5.12 0.04 21.34
CA MET A 25 5.82 0.32 22.60
C MET A 25 6.96 1.34 22.47
N SER A 26 7.68 1.31 21.36
CA SER A 26 8.82 2.20 21.18
C SER A 26 8.42 3.67 21.16
N PRO A 27 9.25 4.56 21.73
CA PRO A 27 9.01 5.99 21.66
C PRO A 27 9.10 6.45 20.20
N ILE A 28 8.24 7.39 19.85
CA ILE A 28 8.21 7.99 18.52
C ILE A 28 9.40 8.97 18.41
N PRO A 29 10.13 9.02 17.29
CA PRO A 29 11.10 10.08 17.03
C PRO A 29 10.44 11.46 17.18
N PRO A 30 11.06 12.41 17.91
CA PRO A 30 10.48 13.73 18.09
C PRO A 30 10.35 14.45 16.74
N ASP A 31 9.24 15.17 16.56
CA ASP A 31 9.01 16.18 15.52
C ASP A 31 8.82 15.70 14.06
N THR A 32 8.77 14.39 13.80
CA THR A 32 8.61 13.86 12.42
C THR A 32 7.20 13.32 12.12
N VAL A 33 6.54 12.65 13.07
CA VAL A 33 5.25 11.96 12.85
C VAL A 33 4.36 12.04 14.08
N GLU A 34 3.06 12.33 13.89
CA GLU A 34 2.05 12.17 14.94
C GLU A 34 1.50 10.73 14.90
N VAL A 35 1.82 9.91 15.90
CA VAL A 35 1.27 8.55 16.03
C VAL A 35 0.09 8.56 16.99
N THR A 36 -1.08 8.18 16.48
CA THR A 36 -2.34 8.19 17.22
C THR A 36 -2.63 6.86 17.93
N GLY A 37 -1.79 5.84 17.78
CA GLY A 37 -2.01 4.48 18.31
C GLY A 37 -0.77 3.81 18.90
N LEU A 38 -0.47 4.08 20.18
CA LEU A 38 0.50 3.31 20.99
C LEU A 38 -0.22 2.48 22.04
N MET A 39 0.49 1.54 22.68
CA MET A 39 -0.09 0.69 23.74
C MET A 39 -0.72 1.51 24.86
N ARG A 40 -0.12 2.65 25.22
CA ARG A 40 -0.70 3.60 26.17
C ARG A 40 -2.03 4.17 25.66
N THR A 41 -2.08 4.62 24.42
CA THR A 41 -3.30 5.19 23.82
C THR A 41 -4.40 4.14 23.81
N LEU A 42 -4.12 2.93 23.32
CA LEU A 42 -5.04 1.79 23.31
C LEU A 42 -5.58 1.46 24.71
N ALA A 43 -4.71 1.42 25.71
CA ALA A 43 -5.13 1.16 27.09
C ALA A 43 -6.06 2.25 27.63
N THR A 44 -5.76 3.53 27.33
CA THR A 44 -6.56 4.66 27.83
C THR A 44 -7.86 4.90 27.06
N SER A 45 -7.90 4.53 25.78
CA SER A 45 -9.07 4.68 24.90
C SER A 45 -9.89 3.39 24.75
N SER A 46 -9.49 2.31 25.44
CA SER A 46 -10.17 1.01 25.39
C SER A 46 -11.69 1.16 25.56
N PRO A 47 -12.50 0.63 24.63
CA PRO A 47 -13.95 0.72 24.69
C PRO A 47 -14.57 -0.30 25.66
N HIS A 48 -13.78 -1.23 26.18
CA HIS A 48 -14.27 -2.37 26.94
C HIS A 48 -14.66 -1.95 28.35
N GLU A 49 -15.86 -2.37 28.77
CA GLU A 49 -16.31 -2.22 30.15
C GLU A 49 -15.63 -3.27 31.03
N ILE A 50 -15.19 -2.85 32.21
CA ILE A 50 -14.59 -3.76 33.20
C ILE A 50 -15.53 -3.91 34.39
N HIS A 51 -15.61 -5.14 34.88
CA HIS A 51 -16.39 -5.48 36.06
C HIS A 51 -15.53 -6.29 37.02
N ASP A 52 -15.66 -5.99 38.32
CA ASP A 52 -14.98 -6.72 39.39
C ASP A 52 -13.44 -6.71 39.25
N ARG A 53 -12.89 -5.50 39.10
CA ARG A 53 -11.44 -5.23 38.93
C ARG A 53 -10.91 -4.17 39.91
N GLY A 54 -11.59 -3.94 41.03
CA GLY A 54 -11.20 -2.95 42.03
C GLY A 54 -11.17 -1.53 41.45
N ASP A 55 -10.07 -0.81 41.68
CA ASP A 55 -9.87 0.59 41.27
C ASP A 55 -9.46 0.75 39.79
N ALA A 56 -9.35 -0.34 39.02
CA ALA A 56 -9.09 -0.23 37.59
C ALA A 56 -10.26 0.51 36.91
N HIS A 57 -9.93 1.35 35.91
CA HIS A 57 -10.92 2.10 35.11
C HIS A 57 -11.00 1.67 33.63
N LYS A 58 -9.98 0.96 33.14
CA LYS A 58 -9.87 0.44 31.77
C LYS A 58 -9.12 -0.89 31.76
N GLU A 59 -9.38 -1.72 30.76
CA GLU A 59 -8.60 -2.93 30.45
C GLU A 59 -8.00 -2.77 29.05
N LEU A 60 -6.68 -2.97 28.96
CA LEU A 60 -6.02 -3.14 27.68
C LEU A 60 -6.27 -4.58 27.23
N GLN A 61 -7.14 -4.77 26.24
CA GLN A 61 -7.31 -6.08 25.65
C GLN A 61 -6.28 -6.28 24.54
N MET A 62 -5.57 -7.40 24.59
CA MET A 62 -4.59 -7.73 23.54
C MET A 62 -5.24 -7.85 22.17
N GLU A 63 -6.55 -8.12 22.11
CA GLU A 63 -7.32 -8.12 20.87
C GLU A 63 -7.54 -6.72 20.27
N ASP A 64 -7.32 -5.63 21.01
CA ASP A 64 -7.35 -4.26 20.47
C ASP A 64 -6.06 -3.86 19.76
N ILE A 65 -4.98 -4.62 19.95
CA ILE A 65 -3.69 -4.40 19.28
C ILE A 65 -3.75 -5.01 17.88
N CYS A 66 -3.35 -4.26 16.85
CA CYS A 66 -3.29 -4.74 15.47
C CYS A 66 -2.39 -5.99 15.32
N CYS A 67 -2.54 -6.72 14.22
CA CYS A 67 -1.65 -7.81 13.86
C CYS A 67 -0.73 -7.34 12.73
N SER A 68 0.57 -7.63 12.83
CA SER A 68 1.44 -7.56 11.66
C SER A 68 1.21 -8.78 10.77
N ALA A 69 1.43 -8.60 9.47
CA ALA A 69 1.39 -9.67 8.48
C ALA A 69 2.29 -9.27 7.31
N HIS A 70 2.94 -10.23 6.65
CA HIS A 70 3.78 -9.94 5.49
C HIS A 70 2.93 -9.39 4.34
N GLY A 71 3.11 -8.12 4.00
CA GLY A 71 2.35 -7.39 3.00
C GLY A 71 2.05 -5.96 3.42
N LEU A 72 1.30 -5.24 2.58
CA LEU A 72 0.95 -3.84 2.79
C LEU A 72 -0.53 -3.59 2.56
N SER A 73 -1.12 -2.69 3.35
CA SER A 73 -2.41 -2.09 3.05
C SER A 73 -2.49 -0.72 3.71
N ILE A 74 -2.81 0.31 2.92
CA ILE A 74 -2.85 1.70 3.37
C ILE A 74 -4.18 2.34 2.94
N LEU A 75 -4.88 2.93 3.90
CA LEU A 75 -6.02 3.78 3.63
C LEU A 75 -5.56 5.24 3.52
N VAL A 76 -5.68 5.83 2.34
CA VAL A 76 -5.19 7.18 2.05
C VAL A 76 -6.37 8.12 1.83
N THR A 77 -6.49 9.14 2.67
CA THR A 77 -7.52 10.19 2.58
C THR A 77 -6.88 11.53 2.26
N ALA A 78 -7.28 12.12 1.15
CA ALA A 78 -6.80 13.41 0.67
C ALA A 78 -7.89 14.48 0.77
N THR A 79 -7.52 15.70 1.17
CA THR A 79 -8.45 16.83 1.30
C THR A 79 -8.03 18.00 0.43
N LYS A 80 -8.99 18.60 -0.29
CA LYS A 80 -8.83 19.88 -1.00
C LYS A 80 -10.13 20.66 -0.96
N ASP A 81 -10.09 21.94 -0.58
CA ASP A 81 -11.27 22.83 -0.58
C ASP A 81 -12.48 22.25 0.21
N ASN A 82 -12.22 21.59 1.34
CA ASN A 82 -13.18 20.83 2.17
C ASN A 82 -13.81 19.59 1.51
N LYS A 83 -13.35 19.19 0.33
CA LYS A 83 -13.70 17.91 -0.29
C LYS A 83 -12.68 16.85 0.11
N GLN A 84 -13.16 15.68 0.48
CA GLN A 84 -12.33 14.54 0.85
C GLN A 84 -12.54 13.39 -0.14
N HIS A 85 -11.45 12.71 -0.45
CA HIS A 85 -11.43 11.51 -1.27
C HIS A 85 -10.58 10.44 -0.58
N THR A 86 -11.07 9.21 -0.54
CA THR A 86 -10.36 8.10 0.13
C THR A 86 -10.13 6.94 -0.84
N ILE A 87 -8.88 6.49 -0.91
CA ILE A 87 -8.43 5.33 -1.68
C ILE A 87 -7.80 4.28 -0.74
N LEU A 88 -8.13 3.01 -0.96
CA LEU A 88 -7.43 1.89 -0.34
C LEU A 88 -6.33 1.42 -1.29
N PHE A 89 -5.07 1.51 -0.86
CA PHE A 89 -3.90 1.03 -1.58
C PHE A 89 -3.47 -0.32 -0.99
N ASP A 90 -3.63 -1.39 -1.78
CA ASP A 90 -3.43 -2.80 -1.39
C ASP A 90 -4.28 -3.28 -0.20
N ALA A 91 -4.30 -4.59 0.04
CA ALA A 91 -5.14 -5.22 1.05
C ALA A 91 -4.43 -6.30 1.89
N GLY A 92 -3.10 -6.39 1.82
CA GLY A 92 -2.33 -7.37 2.58
C GLY A 92 -2.55 -8.83 2.12
N PRO A 93 -1.99 -9.80 2.86
CA PRO A 93 -1.94 -11.21 2.46
C PRO A 93 -3.25 -11.97 2.67
N GLU A 94 -4.04 -11.56 3.65
CA GLU A 94 -5.16 -12.34 4.17
C GLU A 94 -6.32 -11.44 4.60
N GLY A 95 -7.53 -11.78 4.16
CA GLY A 95 -8.75 -11.06 4.54
C GLY A 95 -9.01 -11.05 6.05
N ASP A 96 -8.65 -12.12 6.76
CA ASP A 96 -8.77 -12.23 8.21
C ASP A 96 -7.89 -11.22 8.96
N ALA A 97 -6.65 -11.02 8.51
CA ALA A 97 -5.73 -10.05 9.09
C ALA A 97 -6.24 -8.62 8.84
N TRP A 98 -6.64 -8.35 7.59
CA TRP A 98 -7.22 -7.07 7.19
C TRP A 98 -8.49 -6.72 8.01
N GLU A 99 -9.43 -7.66 8.13
CA GLU A 99 -10.66 -7.48 8.89
C GLU A 99 -10.38 -7.19 10.38
N ARG A 100 -9.45 -7.92 11.01
CA ARG A 100 -9.09 -7.69 12.41
C ARG A 100 -8.56 -6.28 12.61
N ASN A 101 -7.62 -5.84 11.78
CA ASN A 101 -7.01 -4.52 11.92
C ASN A 101 -8.00 -3.39 11.64
N VAL A 102 -8.86 -3.54 10.65
CA VAL A 102 -9.92 -2.56 10.36
C VAL A 102 -10.93 -2.46 11.50
N LYS A 103 -11.29 -3.56 12.16
CA LYS A 103 -12.16 -3.51 13.36
C LYS A 103 -11.51 -2.82 14.56
N ARG A 104 -10.19 -2.87 14.65
CA ARG A 104 -9.40 -2.25 15.74
C ARG A 104 -9.19 -0.75 15.50
N LEU A 105 -8.77 -0.40 14.27
CA LEU A 105 -8.51 0.98 13.85
C LEU A 105 -9.80 1.76 13.57
N ARG A 106 -10.87 1.06 13.19
CA ARG A 106 -12.23 1.60 12.95
C ARG A 106 -12.29 2.79 11.98
N PRO A 107 -11.61 2.74 10.81
CA PRO A 107 -11.79 3.77 9.79
C PRO A 107 -13.23 3.77 9.27
N ASP A 108 -13.72 4.91 8.76
CA ASP A 108 -15.01 4.96 8.04
C ASP A 108 -14.84 4.34 6.64
N LEU A 109 -15.06 3.02 6.54
CA LEU A 109 -14.98 2.30 5.28
C LEU A 109 -16.01 2.77 4.24
N ALA A 110 -17.07 3.47 4.64
CA ALA A 110 -18.06 3.94 3.68
C ALA A 110 -17.53 5.09 2.81
N ASP A 111 -16.45 5.74 3.23
CA ASP A 111 -15.81 6.83 2.49
C ASP A 111 -14.82 6.33 1.42
N VAL A 112 -14.48 5.04 1.40
CA VAL A 112 -13.55 4.47 0.40
C VAL A 112 -14.19 4.44 -0.98
N GLU A 113 -13.68 5.22 -1.92
CA GLU A 113 -14.24 5.32 -3.27
C GLU A 113 -13.57 4.38 -4.27
N VAL A 114 -12.25 4.22 -4.14
CA VAL A 114 -11.41 3.40 -5.00
C VAL A 114 -10.59 2.43 -4.14
N VAL A 115 -10.47 1.19 -4.60
CA VAL A 115 -9.46 0.22 -4.16
C VAL A 115 -8.47 0.07 -5.29
N GLN A 116 -7.19 0.32 -5.04
CA GLN A 116 -6.11 0.14 -6.00
C GLN A 116 -5.24 -1.04 -5.55
N LEU A 117 -4.86 -1.88 -6.50
CA LEU A 117 -3.78 -2.85 -6.32
C LEU A 117 -2.50 -2.34 -7.00
N SER A 118 -1.41 -2.34 -6.26
CA SER A 118 -0.07 -1.98 -6.73
C SER A 118 0.45 -2.97 -7.77
N HIS A 119 0.42 -4.27 -7.46
CA HIS A 119 0.82 -5.37 -8.32
C HIS A 119 0.19 -6.68 -7.86
N TRP A 120 0.20 -7.68 -8.75
CA TRP A 120 -0.37 -9.00 -8.46
C TRP A 120 0.57 -9.86 -7.62
N HIS A 121 0.66 -9.61 -6.33
CA HIS A 121 1.25 -10.55 -5.38
C HIS A 121 0.31 -10.81 -4.24
N ARG A 122 0.32 -12.05 -3.74
CA ARG A 122 -0.67 -12.50 -2.77
C ARG A 122 -0.65 -11.68 -1.48
N ASP A 123 0.54 -11.26 -1.04
CA ASP A 123 0.79 -10.38 0.10
C ASP A 123 0.23 -8.96 -0.05
N HIS A 124 -0.24 -8.58 -1.24
CA HIS A 124 -0.91 -7.31 -1.50
C HIS A 124 -2.38 -7.49 -1.91
N SER A 125 -2.67 -8.56 -2.65
CA SER A 125 -3.98 -8.83 -3.24
C SER A 125 -4.88 -9.71 -2.35
N GLY A 126 -4.31 -10.46 -1.42
CA GLY A 126 -4.96 -11.57 -0.74
C GLY A 126 -6.12 -11.15 0.18
N GLY A 127 -6.09 -9.92 0.69
CA GLY A 127 -7.20 -9.33 1.45
C GLY A 127 -8.28 -8.64 0.61
N LEU A 128 -8.11 -8.46 -0.71
CA LEU A 128 -8.97 -7.59 -1.53
C LEU A 128 -10.44 -8.01 -1.48
N GLN A 129 -10.74 -9.30 -1.61
CA GLN A 129 -12.11 -9.79 -1.59
C GLN A 129 -12.82 -9.37 -0.30
N ARG A 130 -12.15 -9.57 0.86
CA ARG A 130 -12.70 -9.23 2.16
C ARG A 130 -12.82 -7.72 2.36
N ALA A 131 -11.84 -6.95 1.90
CA ALA A 131 -11.88 -5.50 1.95
C ALA A 131 -13.08 -4.93 1.17
N ILE A 132 -13.29 -5.41 -0.06
CA ILE A 132 -14.40 -4.98 -0.93
C ILE A 132 -15.76 -5.32 -0.31
N GLU A 133 -15.92 -6.52 0.26
CA GLU A 133 -17.15 -6.91 0.98
C GLU A 133 -17.44 -5.94 2.13
N MET A 134 -16.45 -5.67 2.98
CA MET A 134 -16.60 -4.80 4.15
C MET A 134 -16.89 -3.34 3.77
N ILE A 135 -16.21 -2.82 2.74
CA ILE A 135 -16.48 -1.48 2.19
C ILE A 135 -17.91 -1.42 1.63
N THR A 136 -18.30 -2.42 0.83
CA THR A 136 -19.64 -2.49 0.22
C THR A 136 -20.72 -2.49 1.30
N ASP A 137 -20.53 -3.28 2.36
CA ASP A 137 -21.47 -3.34 3.48
C ASP A 137 -21.51 -2.03 4.27
N ALA A 138 -20.37 -1.38 4.50
CA ALA A 138 -20.31 -0.07 5.17
C ALA A 138 -21.07 1.00 4.37
N LYS A 139 -20.85 1.06 3.05
CA LYS A 139 -21.58 1.98 2.17
C LYS A 139 -23.08 1.74 2.15
N LYS A 140 -23.51 0.47 2.04
CA LYS A 140 -24.94 0.10 2.10
C LYS A 140 -25.59 0.54 3.40
N LYS A 141 -24.89 0.38 4.54
CA LYS A 141 -25.35 0.84 5.86
C LYS A 141 -25.48 2.36 5.91
N LYS A 142 -24.49 3.12 5.43
CA LYS A 142 -24.51 4.60 5.38
C LYS A 142 -25.60 5.14 4.46
N ALA A 143 -25.84 4.49 3.32
CA ALA A 143 -26.84 4.90 2.32
C ALA A 143 -28.27 4.43 2.64
N GLY A 144 -28.48 3.58 3.65
CA GLY A 144 -29.79 2.99 3.96
C GLY A 144 -30.36 2.09 2.84
N GLY A 145 -29.50 1.52 1.98
CA GLY A 145 -29.94 0.75 0.81
C GLY A 145 -28.89 0.68 -0.31
N LYS A 146 -29.28 1.12 -1.53
CA LYS A 146 -28.43 1.04 -2.72
C LYS A 146 -27.32 2.09 -2.67
N ALA A 147 -26.12 1.65 -2.34
CA ALA A 147 -24.91 2.46 -2.32
C ALA A 147 -24.27 2.64 -3.70
N SER A 148 -23.40 3.64 -3.84
CA SER A 148 -22.44 3.70 -4.93
C SER A 148 -21.50 2.48 -4.86
N ALA A 149 -21.19 1.91 -6.02
CA ALA A 149 -20.23 0.83 -6.09
C ALA A 149 -18.81 1.36 -5.80
N THR A 150 -17.96 0.50 -5.26
CA THR A 150 -16.54 0.79 -5.09
C THR A 150 -15.80 0.40 -6.36
N VAL A 151 -15.05 1.34 -6.92
CA VAL A 151 -14.18 1.04 -8.07
C VAL A 151 -12.99 0.23 -7.58
N VAL A 152 -12.64 -0.83 -8.30
CA VAL A 152 -11.46 -1.65 -8.04
C VAL A 152 -10.51 -1.51 -9.22
N ASP A 153 -9.48 -0.68 -9.05
CA ASP A 153 -8.51 -0.33 -10.08
C ASP A 153 -7.33 -1.32 -10.10
N LEU A 154 -7.19 -2.05 -11.20
CA LEU A 154 -6.26 -3.18 -11.33
C LEU A 154 -5.47 -3.10 -12.63
N HIS A 155 -4.25 -3.65 -12.61
CA HIS A 155 -3.52 -3.90 -13.85
C HIS A 155 -4.18 -5.08 -14.62
N PRO A 156 -4.37 -4.99 -15.96
CA PRO A 156 -5.02 -6.05 -16.74
C PRO A 156 -4.21 -7.35 -16.84
N ASP A 157 -2.88 -7.28 -16.78
CA ASP A 157 -1.99 -8.45 -16.87
C ASP A 157 -1.91 -9.18 -15.52
N ARG A 158 -3.04 -9.79 -15.13
CA ARG A 158 -3.12 -10.66 -13.95
C ARG A 158 -2.52 -12.03 -14.29
N PRO A 159 -1.48 -12.50 -13.59
CA PRO A 159 -0.97 -13.87 -13.77
C PRO A 159 -1.97 -14.91 -13.24
N ASP A 160 -1.96 -16.12 -13.81
CA ASP A 160 -2.75 -17.24 -13.26
C ASP A 160 -2.25 -17.63 -11.87
N TYR A 161 -0.93 -17.75 -11.75
CA TYR A 161 -0.18 -17.91 -10.51
C TYR A 161 1.17 -17.21 -10.62
N ARG A 162 1.63 -16.64 -9.52
CA ARG A 162 3.05 -16.31 -9.34
C ARG A 162 3.78 -17.37 -8.54
N GLY A 163 5.09 -17.35 -8.62
CA GLY A 163 5.96 -18.29 -7.94
C GLY A 163 7.39 -17.78 -7.87
N MET A 164 8.23 -18.57 -7.20
CA MET A 164 9.66 -18.34 -7.14
C MET A 164 10.45 -19.59 -7.53
N ALA A 165 11.47 -19.40 -8.35
CA ALA A 165 12.46 -20.43 -8.64
C ALA A 165 13.47 -20.53 -7.48
N ILE A 166 13.53 -21.70 -6.85
CA ILE A 166 14.49 -22.02 -5.77
C ILE A 166 15.32 -23.22 -6.21
N GLY A 167 16.53 -22.93 -6.70
CA GLY A 167 17.38 -23.95 -7.31
C GLY A 167 16.77 -24.48 -8.60
N GLN A 168 16.44 -25.76 -8.63
CA GLN A 168 15.78 -26.41 -9.78
C GLN A 168 14.26 -26.52 -9.62
N ASN A 169 13.71 -26.11 -8.48
CA ASN A 169 12.29 -26.21 -8.18
C ASN A 169 11.60 -24.87 -8.35
N ILE A 170 10.30 -24.90 -8.65
CA ILE A 170 9.44 -23.73 -8.65
C ILE A 170 8.44 -23.90 -7.50
N ILE A 171 8.37 -22.89 -6.64
CA ILE A 171 7.39 -22.80 -5.56
C ILE A 171 6.31 -21.83 -6.00
N SER A 172 5.10 -22.34 -6.22
CA SER A 172 3.93 -21.49 -6.49
C SER A 172 3.55 -20.72 -5.22
N LEU A 173 3.27 -19.43 -5.38
CA LEU A 173 2.50 -18.67 -4.42
C LEU A 173 1.02 -19.09 -4.51
N GLN A 174 0.25 -18.74 -3.47
CA GLN A 174 -1.20 -18.90 -3.51
C GLN A 174 -1.78 -17.98 -4.59
N ALA A 175 -2.82 -18.44 -5.29
CA ALA A 175 -3.49 -17.67 -6.35
C ALA A 175 -3.98 -16.31 -5.83
N ASP A 176 -3.77 -15.25 -6.61
CA ASP A 176 -4.45 -13.97 -6.42
C ASP A 176 -5.95 -14.10 -6.77
N PRO A 177 -6.84 -13.27 -6.19
CA PRO A 177 -8.24 -13.27 -6.57
C PRO A 177 -8.42 -12.96 -8.06
N THR A 178 -9.39 -13.62 -8.68
CA THR A 178 -9.83 -13.36 -10.05
C THR A 178 -10.62 -12.05 -10.13
N PHE A 179 -10.74 -11.47 -11.33
CA PHE A 179 -11.58 -10.30 -11.52
C PHE A 179 -13.04 -10.58 -11.14
N GLU A 180 -13.53 -11.76 -11.47
CA GLU A 180 -14.89 -12.23 -11.18
C GLU A 180 -15.13 -12.37 -9.67
N GLU A 181 -14.15 -12.84 -8.89
CA GLU A 181 -14.24 -12.90 -7.43
C GLU A 181 -14.32 -11.51 -6.79
N LEU A 182 -13.61 -10.52 -7.36
CA LEU A 182 -13.64 -9.13 -6.89
C LEU A 182 -14.96 -8.44 -7.25
N GLU A 183 -15.52 -8.71 -8.43
CA GLU A 183 -16.87 -8.26 -8.80
C GLU A 183 -17.95 -8.92 -7.93
N ALA A 184 -17.82 -10.22 -7.64
CA ALA A 184 -18.73 -10.95 -6.77
C ALA A 184 -18.73 -10.43 -5.32
N ALA A 185 -17.59 -9.90 -4.86
CA ALA A 185 -17.47 -9.23 -3.56
C ALA A 185 -18.19 -7.86 -3.50
N GLY A 186 -18.64 -7.33 -4.65
CA GLY A 186 -19.36 -6.05 -4.76
C GLY A 186 -18.55 -4.91 -5.39
N GLY A 187 -17.35 -5.19 -5.87
CA GLY A 187 -16.51 -4.24 -6.59
C GLY A 187 -16.97 -4.02 -8.03
N VAL A 188 -16.56 -2.89 -8.61
CA VAL A 188 -16.63 -2.65 -10.06
C VAL A 188 -15.20 -2.58 -10.57
N VAL A 189 -14.76 -3.65 -11.23
CA VAL A 189 -13.38 -3.75 -11.73
C VAL A 189 -13.17 -2.78 -12.90
N GLN A 190 -12.12 -1.97 -12.79
CA GLN A 190 -11.59 -1.17 -13.88
C GLN A 190 -10.14 -1.57 -14.11
N LYS A 191 -9.76 -1.80 -15.37
CA LYS A 191 -8.46 -2.32 -15.74
C LYS A 191 -7.66 -1.26 -16.48
N HIS A 192 -6.52 -0.86 -15.92
CA HIS A 192 -5.66 0.17 -16.49
C HIS A 192 -4.19 -0.25 -16.44
N ALA A 193 -3.59 -0.40 -17.62
CA ALA A 193 -2.15 -0.55 -17.77
C ALA A 193 -1.42 0.80 -17.85
N ASP A 194 -2.09 1.80 -18.43
CA ASP A 194 -1.54 3.14 -18.59
C ASP A 194 -1.77 4.01 -17.34
N ALA A 195 -0.86 4.97 -17.16
CA ALA A 195 -0.96 5.98 -16.12
C ALA A 195 -2.24 6.82 -16.27
N HIS A 196 -2.89 7.10 -15.15
CA HIS A 196 -4.14 7.87 -15.12
C HIS A 196 -4.34 8.52 -13.74
N THR A 197 -5.25 9.49 -13.69
CA THR A 197 -5.68 10.11 -12.43
C THR A 197 -7.06 9.61 -12.01
N VAL A 198 -7.32 9.66 -10.70
CA VAL A 198 -8.61 9.28 -10.11
C VAL A 198 -9.07 10.32 -9.10
N LEU A 199 -10.36 10.27 -8.75
CA LEU A 199 -10.96 11.08 -7.67
C LEU A 199 -10.69 12.59 -7.86
N ASP A 200 -11.16 13.12 -9.00
CA ASP A 200 -11.03 14.53 -9.37
C ASP A 200 -9.59 15.03 -9.40
N ASP A 201 -8.70 14.21 -9.94
CA ASP A 201 -7.27 14.46 -10.04
C ASP A 201 -6.55 14.61 -8.69
N PHE A 202 -7.08 14.06 -7.59
CA PHE A 202 -6.41 14.05 -6.28
C PHE A 202 -5.24 13.07 -6.25
N PHE A 203 -5.37 11.98 -7.00
CA PHE A 203 -4.44 10.87 -7.01
C PHE A 203 -4.04 10.52 -8.45
N PHE A 204 -2.79 10.11 -8.60
CA PHE A 204 -2.24 9.54 -9.83
C PHE A 204 -1.81 8.10 -9.57
N ILE A 205 -2.24 7.21 -10.46
CA ILE A 205 -1.82 5.82 -10.51
C ILE A 205 -0.88 5.69 -11.70
N SER A 206 0.34 5.19 -11.46
CA SER A 206 1.32 5.01 -12.54
C SER A 206 0.88 3.93 -13.52
N GLY A 207 1.46 3.96 -14.72
CA GLY A 207 1.52 2.78 -15.57
C GLY A 207 2.78 1.98 -15.24
N GLU A 208 3.29 1.26 -16.23
CA GLU A 208 4.58 0.58 -16.16
C GLU A 208 5.69 1.55 -15.71
N ILE A 209 6.47 1.14 -14.71
CA ILE A 209 7.55 1.92 -14.13
C ILE A 209 8.84 1.70 -14.95
N PRO A 210 9.41 2.76 -15.57
CA PRO A 210 10.63 2.60 -16.37
C PRO A 210 11.85 2.26 -15.51
N ARG A 211 12.58 1.22 -15.89
CA ARG A 211 13.86 0.84 -15.26
C ARG A 211 15.02 1.65 -15.83
N ARG A 212 15.63 2.50 -15.01
CA ARG A 212 16.68 3.46 -15.41
C ARG A 212 17.99 3.21 -14.68
N THR A 213 17.92 2.61 -13.50
CA THR A 213 19.09 2.25 -12.70
C THR A 213 19.72 0.95 -13.22
N GLY A 214 21.05 0.86 -13.09
CA GLY A 214 21.81 -0.34 -13.43
C GLY A 214 21.91 -1.35 -12.28
N TYR A 215 21.18 -1.16 -11.18
CA TYR A 215 21.28 -1.94 -9.95
C TYR A 215 19.92 -2.40 -9.39
N GLU A 216 18.78 -1.86 -9.84
CA GLU A 216 17.44 -2.34 -9.44
C GLU A 216 16.90 -3.25 -10.55
N HIS A 217 17.12 -4.56 -10.39
CA HIS A 217 16.92 -5.54 -11.46
C HIS A 217 15.56 -6.26 -11.44
N GLY A 218 14.75 -6.09 -10.40
CA GLY A 218 13.53 -6.88 -10.21
C GLY A 218 13.65 -7.93 -9.10
N LEU A 219 12.67 -8.81 -9.06
CA LEU A 219 12.60 -9.94 -8.14
C LEU A 219 13.33 -11.15 -8.73
N LYS A 220 14.59 -11.36 -8.34
CA LYS A 220 15.38 -12.49 -8.82
C LYS A 220 14.66 -13.82 -8.55
N GLY A 221 14.56 -14.66 -9.58
CA GLY A 221 13.84 -15.93 -9.52
C GLY A 221 12.32 -15.79 -9.50
N GLY A 222 11.76 -14.60 -9.69
CA GLY A 222 10.32 -14.41 -9.90
C GLY A 222 9.84 -15.20 -11.11
N MET A 223 8.74 -15.92 -10.95
CA MET A 223 8.14 -16.76 -11.97
C MET A 223 6.64 -16.48 -12.09
N ARG A 224 6.09 -16.63 -13.29
CA ARG A 224 4.64 -16.65 -13.55
C ARG A 224 4.23 -17.92 -14.28
N TYR A 225 3.07 -18.46 -13.92
CA TYR A 225 2.46 -19.58 -14.61
C TYR A 225 1.54 -19.06 -15.72
N ASP A 226 1.59 -19.72 -16.88
CA ASP A 226 0.65 -19.53 -17.97
C ASP A 226 -0.21 -20.80 -18.13
N ALA A 227 -1.52 -20.68 -17.93
CA ALA A 227 -2.42 -21.83 -18.01
C ALA A 227 -2.65 -22.35 -19.45
N GLU A 228 -2.45 -21.50 -20.48
CA GLU A 228 -2.58 -21.90 -21.88
C GLU A 228 -1.37 -22.74 -22.31
N GLU A 229 -0.16 -22.29 -21.98
CA GLU A 229 1.09 -22.99 -22.29
C GLU A 229 1.39 -24.12 -21.29
N LYS A 230 0.75 -24.08 -20.12
CA LYS A 230 0.92 -25.03 -18.99
C LYS A 230 2.35 -25.09 -18.48
N ASP A 231 3.05 -23.97 -18.51
CA ASP A 231 4.45 -23.86 -18.10
C ASP A 231 4.70 -22.59 -17.29
N TRP A 232 5.86 -22.54 -16.64
CA TRP A 232 6.33 -21.40 -15.87
C TRP A 232 7.37 -20.60 -16.64
N PHE A 233 7.22 -19.27 -16.62
CA PHE A 233 8.11 -18.33 -17.28
C PHE A 233 8.75 -17.40 -16.26
N SER A 234 9.93 -16.88 -16.60
CA SER A 234 10.55 -15.83 -15.80
C SER A 234 9.65 -14.61 -15.77
N ASP A 235 9.44 -14.08 -14.57
CA ASP A 235 8.69 -12.85 -14.30
C ASP A 235 9.41 -12.02 -13.24
N GLU A 236 10.73 -11.95 -13.36
CA GLU A 236 11.55 -11.12 -12.46
C GLU A 236 11.22 -9.63 -12.59
N GLY A 237 10.62 -9.25 -13.72
CA GLY A 237 10.27 -7.88 -14.06
C GLY A 237 8.96 -7.38 -13.47
N ILE A 238 7.98 -8.22 -13.10
CA ILE A 238 6.74 -7.77 -12.42
C ILE A 238 6.17 -6.49 -13.07
N ALA A 239 5.96 -6.53 -14.39
CA ALA A 239 5.73 -5.33 -15.20
C ALA A 239 4.36 -4.66 -14.94
N ASP A 240 3.47 -5.37 -14.25
CA ASP A 240 2.19 -4.91 -13.74
C ASP A 240 2.30 -4.00 -12.51
N GLU A 241 3.50 -3.83 -11.93
CA GLU A 241 3.69 -2.97 -10.78
C GLU A 241 3.43 -1.49 -11.08
N ARG A 242 2.63 -0.88 -10.20
CA ARG A 242 2.22 0.52 -10.25
C ARG A 242 2.32 1.15 -8.87
N PHE A 243 2.73 2.40 -8.81
CA PHE A 243 2.67 3.21 -7.59
C PHE A 243 1.45 4.13 -7.60
N LEU A 244 1.10 4.64 -6.42
CA LEU A 244 0.15 5.72 -6.21
C LEU A 244 0.92 6.98 -5.83
N MET A 245 0.53 8.15 -6.31
CA MET A 245 1.06 9.41 -5.78
C MET A 245 -0.01 10.49 -5.69
N CYS A 246 0.24 11.47 -4.82
CA CYS A 246 -0.52 12.70 -4.76
C CYS A 246 0.41 13.89 -4.55
N ARG A 247 -0.08 15.11 -4.83
CA ARG A 247 0.68 16.35 -4.65
C ARG A 247 0.17 17.11 -3.43
N LEU A 248 1.00 17.24 -2.40
CA LEU A 248 0.69 18.03 -1.22
C LEU A 248 1.12 19.50 -1.43
N LYS A 249 0.19 20.44 -1.21
CA LYS A 249 0.42 21.87 -1.37
C LYS A 249 1.57 22.34 -0.49
N ASP A 250 2.40 23.20 -1.06
CA ASP A 250 3.58 23.80 -0.42
C ASP A 250 4.65 22.79 0.06
N LYS A 251 4.49 21.48 -0.20
CA LYS A 251 5.45 20.43 0.17
C LYS A 251 6.02 19.68 -1.03
N GLY A 252 5.19 19.04 -1.86
CA GLY A 252 5.65 18.24 -2.99
C GLY A 252 4.90 16.92 -3.17
N ILE A 253 5.53 15.96 -3.85
CA ILE A 253 4.95 14.65 -4.15
C ILE A 253 5.03 13.74 -2.92
N VAL A 254 3.91 13.13 -2.54
CA VAL A 254 3.89 11.97 -1.64
C VAL A 254 3.63 10.74 -2.50
N MET A 255 4.60 9.83 -2.54
CA MET A 255 4.53 8.59 -3.32
C MET A 255 4.29 7.41 -2.39
N PHE A 256 3.31 6.57 -2.73
CA PHE A 256 3.03 5.30 -2.09
C PHE A 256 3.44 4.17 -3.02
N THR A 257 4.29 3.28 -2.53
CA THR A 257 4.77 2.12 -3.26
C THR A 257 4.62 0.87 -2.40
N ALA A 258 4.37 -0.27 -3.03
CA ALA A 258 4.21 -1.54 -2.36
C ALA A 258 5.56 -2.20 -2.15
N CYS A 259 5.95 -3.16 -2.97
CA CYS A 259 7.29 -3.74 -2.90
C CYS A 259 8.36 -2.86 -3.57
N SER A 260 8.05 -2.16 -4.67
CA SER A 260 9.04 -1.49 -5.53
C SER A 260 9.97 -2.49 -6.26
N HIS A 261 9.41 -3.52 -6.89
CA HIS A 261 10.14 -4.48 -7.74
C HIS A 261 10.86 -3.81 -8.92
N ALA A 262 10.28 -2.77 -9.50
CA ALA A 262 10.97 -1.93 -10.49
C ALA A 262 12.14 -1.12 -9.89
N GLY A 263 12.24 -1.06 -8.57
CA GLY A 263 13.22 -0.29 -7.83
C GLY A 263 12.65 1.02 -7.29
N VAL A 264 12.85 1.30 -6.01
CA VAL A 264 12.34 2.52 -5.36
C VAL A 264 12.91 3.80 -6.00
N VAL A 265 14.16 3.77 -6.48
CA VAL A 265 14.74 4.93 -7.17
C VAL A 265 14.09 5.13 -8.53
N ASN A 266 13.85 4.05 -9.28
CA ASN A 266 13.10 4.11 -10.54
C ASN A 266 11.66 4.63 -10.33
N CYS A 267 10.97 4.18 -9.28
CA CYS A 267 9.64 4.67 -8.90
C CYS A 267 9.66 6.17 -8.62
N ALA A 268 10.58 6.61 -7.75
CA ALA A 268 10.68 8.00 -7.33
C ALA A 268 11.05 8.94 -8.48
N GLN A 269 11.98 8.54 -9.34
CA GLN A 269 12.29 9.28 -10.56
C GLN A 269 11.08 9.35 -11.50
N HIS A 270 10.35 8.25 -11.64
CA HIS A 270 9.16 8.23 -12.48
C HIS A 270 8.03 9.13 -11.94
N ALA A 271 7.85 9.21 -10.63
CA ALA A 271 6.90 10.12 -9.99
C ALA A 271 7.25 11.60 -10.26
N VAL A 272 8.53 11.97 -10.09
CA VAL A 272 9.02 13.33 -10.39
C VAL A 272 8.89 13.68 -11.87
N ASP A 273 9.31 12.78 -12.76
CA ASP A 273 9.21 12.94 -14.21
C ASP A 273 7.75 13.05 -14.68
N SER A 274 6.82 12.40 -13.98
CA SER A 274 5.39 12.48 -14.31
C SER A 274 4.83 13.89 -14.13
N LEU A 275 5.50 14.74 -13.34
CA LEU A 275 5.20 16.17 -13.20
C LEU A 275 6.28 17.05 -13.84
N ASP A 276 6.88 16.57 -14.93
CA ASP A 276 7.90 17.26 -15.73
C ASP A 276 9.15 17.71 -14.92
N GLY A 277 9.37 17.10 -13.74
CA GLY A 277 10.44 17.49 -12.82
C GLY A 277 10.21 18.80 -12.08
N GLU A 278 9.02 19.40 -12.17
CA GLU A 278 8.73 20.72 -11.58
C GLU A 278 8.33 20.65 -10.11
N VAL A 279 7.89 19.48 -9.64
CA VAL A 279 7.45 19.27 -8.26
C VAL A 279 8.43 18.33 -7.56
N PRO A 280 9.04 18.74 -6.44
CA PRO A 280 10.00 17.89 -5.73
C PRO A 280 9.29 16.71 -5.07
N LEU A 281 10.02 15.63 -4.88
CA LEU A 281 9.61 14.53 -4.03
C LEU A 281 9.64 14.98 -2.57
N HIS A 282 8.54 14.82 -1.86
CA HIS A 282 8.45 15.18 -0.45
C HIS A 282 8.57 13.94 0.45
N ALA A 283 7.82 12.88 0.13
CA ALA A 283 7.81 11.66 0.92
C ALA A 283 7.68 10.40 0.06
N ILE A 284 8.29 9.30 0.53
CA ILE A 284 8.07 7.94 0.02
C ILE A 284 7.52 7.09 1.15
N VAL A 285 6.37 6.44 0.92
CA VAL A 285 5.65 5.61 1.89
C VAL A 285 5.48 4.19 1.34
N GLY A 286 5.84 3.18 2.12
CA GLY A 286 5.66 1.77 1.82
C GLY A 286 6.98 1.03 1.62
N GLY A 287 6.99 -0.03 0.82
CA GLY A 287 8.10 -0.97 0.74
C GLY A 287 9.10 -0.71 -0.37
N PHE A 288 10.36 -1.00 -0.07
CA PHE A 288 11.50 -0.70 -0.94
C PHE A 288 12.18 -1.96 -1.50
N HIS A 289 11.75 -3.15 -1.04
CA HIS A 289 12.30 -4.46 -1.39
C HIS A 289 13.84 -4.55 -1.27
N LEU A 290 14.39 -3.85 -0.29
CA LEU A 290 15.84 -3.81 -0.04
C LEU A 290 16.32 -4.94 0.87
N ALA A 291 15.40 -5.70 1.49
CA ALA A 291 15.73 -6.70 2.49
C ALA A 291 16.68 -7.81 2.00
N THR A 292 16.63 -8.14 0.72
CA THR A 292 17.44 -9.18 0.08
C THR A 292 18.46 -8.63 -0.91
N SER A 293 18.67 -7.30 -0.91
CA SER A 293 19.61 -6.65 -1.83
C SER A 293 21.06 -6.89 -1.41
N GLU A 294 21.94 -7.08 -2.39
CA GLU A 294 23.38 -7.08 -2.16
C GLU A 294 23.85 -5.71 -1.64
N ALA A 295 24.88 -5.67 -0.80
CA ALA A 295 25.34 -4.42 -0.17
C ALA A 295 25.63 -3.28 -1.18
N SER A 296 26.17 -3.61 -2.36
CA SER A 296 26.47 -2.63 -3.42
C SER A 296 25.21 -2.04 -4.07
N GLN A 297 24.14 -2.82 -4.17
CA GLN A 297 22.82 -2.36 -4.62
C GLN A 297 22.24 -1.42 -3.58
N LEU A 298 22.23 -1.82 -2.31
CA LEU A 298 21.75 -0.99 -1.20
C LEU A 298 22.47 0.36 -1.14
N GLU A 299 23.81 0.36 -1.20
CA GLU A 299 24.61 1.59 -1.22
C GLU A 299 24.27 2.49 -2.41
N SER A 300 23.98 1.91 -3.58
CA SER A 300 23.62 2.66 -4.78
C SER A 300 22.22 3.24 -4.68
N THR A 301 21.25 2.46 -4.18
CA THR A 301 19.89 2.93 -3.89
C THR A 301 19.91 4.08 -2.88
N VAL A 302 20.58 3.91 -1.73
CA VAL A 302 20.67 4.96 -0.71
C VAL A 302 21.34 6.23 -1.27
N ARG A 303 22.41 6.08 -2.07
CA ARG A 303 23.09 7.22 -2.69
C ARG A 303 22.17 8.00 -3.62
N ASP A 304 21.36 7.33 -4.43
CA ASP A 304 20.49 8.00 -5.39
C ASP A 304 19.19 8.51 -4.75
N LEU A 305 18.64 7.83 -3.74
CA LEU A 305 17.57 8.39 -2.90
C LEU A 305 18.01 9.67 -2.20
N LYS A 306 19.22 9.73 -1.66
CA LYS A 306 19.81 10.96 -1.09
C LYS A 306 19.94 12.11 -2.10
N LYS A 307 20.04 11.83 -3.40
CA LYS A 307 20.06 12.88 -4.45
C LYS A 307 18.68 13.41 -4.77
N LEU A 308 17.65 12.57 -4.61
CA LEU A 308 16.25 12.97 -4.77
C LEU A 308 15.76 13.83 -3.59
N ASP A 309 16.46 13.75 -2.45
CA ASP A 309 16.30 14.60 -1.26
C ASP A 309 14.84 14.72 -0.75
N PRO A 310 14.06 13.62 -0.66
CA PRO A 310 12.77 13.69 0.00
C PRO A 310 12.95 14.02 1.48
N ALA A 311 12.01 14.80 2.02
CA ALA A 311 12.01 15.19 3.42
C ALA A 311 11.72 14.01 4.36
N GLU A 312 10.91 13.05 3.91
CA GLU A 312 10.43 11.95 4.74
C GLU A 312 10.50 10.59 4.01
N TYR A 313 10.84 9.54 4.77
CA TYR A 313 10.75 8.15 4.33
C TYR A 313 9.95 7.38 5.39
N ALA A 314 8.89 6.71 4.98
CA ALA A 314 8.13 5.80 5.83
C ALA A 314 8.20 4.40 5.22
N GLY A 315 9.23 3.64 5.62
CA GLY A 315 9.42 2.26 5.17
C GLY A 315 8.41 1.32 5.81
N GLY A 316 7.79 0.47 5.00
CA GLY A 316 7.00 -0.72 5.39
C GLY A 316 7.37 -1.88 4.48
N ASP A 317 6.67 -3.00 4.54
CA ASP A 317 6.80 -4.14 3.60
C ASP A 317 8.17 -4.37 2.91
N GLY A 318 9.09 -5.09 3.58
CA GLY A 318 10.40 -5.43 3.01
C GLY A 318 11.37 -4.25 2.89
N ALA A 319 11.00 -3.07 3.38
CA ALA A 319 11.96 -2.01 3.70
C ALA A 319 12.79 -2.41 4.92
N LEU A 320 14.02 -2.88 4.72
CA LEU A 320 15.01 -2.82 5.80
C LEU A 320 15.44 -1.36 5.98
N PHE A 321 14.90 -0.69 6.99
CA PHE A 321 15.74 0.19 7.80
C PHE A 321 16.12 -0.59 9.06
N GLY A 322 17.07 -1.52 8.88
CA GLY A 322 17.88 -1.97 10.01
C GLY A 322 18.51 -0.71 10.60
N GLY A 323 18.16 -0.41 11.85
CA GLY A 323 18.75 0.69 12.57
C GLY A 323 20.26 0.56 12.57
N ASP A 324 20.92 1.62 12.15
CA ASP A 324 22.12 2.09 12.83
C ASP A 324 21.86 3.57 13.10
N GLU A 325 21.71 3.88 14.40
CA GLU A 325 22.06 5.20 14.90
C GLU A 325 23.52 5.45 14.51
N ASP A 326 23.76 6.45 13.67
CA ASP A 326 24.97 7.30 13.67
C ASP A 326 24.78 8.54 12.76
#